data_AF-R1IFA8-F1
#
_entry.id   AF-R1IFA8-F1
#
_cell.length_a   1.000
_cell.length_b   1.000
_cell.length_c   1.000
_cell.angle_alpha   90.00
_cell.angle_beta   90.00
_cell.angle_gamma   90.00
#
_symmetry.space_group_name_H-M   'P 1'
#
loop_
_entity.id
_entity.type
_entity.pdbx_description
1 polymer ?
#
loop_
_entity_poly.entity_id
_entity_poly.type
_entity_poly.pdbx_seq_one_letter_code
_entity_poly.pdbx_strand_id
1 'polypeptide(L)'
;MPRLPLPRPRRARLTALGAVVVVLAAATVLWATRDTAPPAVPTQDALLDLPAAPGSAEQVKIDTTTYLPTTLPAPAVLLAHGFGGDKTSVADDARELARKGFVVMTWSARGFGKSTGKIGLNDPDGEVADASRLIDRLVAQHQVTLDATGDPKVAVTGASYGGALSLLLAGTDKRVDAIAPVITYNDLAQGLVPNAATPAATAPGTPSAGAFTPDGVFKKSWAGIFFSAGSGAAASGSPSAEAPEAGQETDTGSTGATGAGAA
;
A
#
# COMPACT_ATOMS: atom_id res chain seq x y z
N MET A 1 50.30 -12.92 63.33
CA MET A 1 50.21 -14.09 62.42
C MET A 1 49.51 -13.65 61.13
N PRO A 2 50.18 -13.58 59.97
CA PRO A 2 49.53 -13.25 58.71
C PRO A 2 48.70 -14.46 58.24
N ARG A 3 47.43 -14.26 57.85
CA ARG A 3 46.61 -15.31 57.23
C ARG A 3 46.95 -15.38 55.74
N LEU A 4 47.52 -16.51 55.31
CA LEU A 4 47.79 -16.84 53.91
C LEU A 4 46.45 -16.94 53.12
N PRO A 5 46.32 -16.32 51.94
CA PRO A 5 45.15 -16.49 51.10
C PRO A 5 45.21 -17.88 50.44
N LEU A 6 44.21 -18.73 50.73
CA LEU A 6 44.08 -20.04 50.11
C LEU A 6 43.89 -19.90 48.58
N PRO A 7 44.62 -20.68 47.76
CA PRO A 7 44.49 -20.61 46.32
C PRO A 7 43.11 -21.16 45.92
N ARG A 8 42.23 -20.29 45.43
CA ARG A 8 40.96 -20.74 44.81
C ARG A 8 41.33 -21.71 43.69
N PRO A 9 40.88 -22.98 43.73
CA PRO A 9 41.35 -23.99 42.80
C PRO A 9 40.92 -23.57 41.39
N ARG A 10 41.83 -23.69 40.41
CA ARG A 10 41.55 -23.40 38.99
C ARG A 10 40.24 -24.04 38.50
N ARG A 11 39.88 -25.20 39.07
CA ARG A 11 38.61 -25.90 38.83
C ARG A 11 37.38 -25.05 39.18
N ALA A 12 37.37 -24.33 40.30
CA ALA A 12 36.23 -23.48 40.70
C ALA A 12 36.04 -22.26 39.78
N ARG A 13 37.14 -21.74 39.21
CA ARG A 13 37.08 -20.68 38.18
C ARG A 13 36.59 -21.22 36.85
N LEU A 14 37.01 -22.42 36.45
CA LEU A 14 36.56 -23.08 35.23
C LEU A 14 35.09 -23.49 35.29
N THR A 15 34.59 -23.96 36.44
CA THR A 15 33.17 -24.27 36.63
C THR A 15 32.31 -23.01 36.62
N ALA A 16 32.77 -21.92 37.24
CA ALA A 16 32.09 -20.63 37.19
C ALA A 16 32.04 -20.06 35.76
N LEU A 17 33.14 -20.16 35.02
CA LEU A 17 33.19 -19.74 33.61
C LEU A 17 32.25 -20.58 32.74
N GLY A 18 32.24 -21.91 32.94
CA GLY A 18 31.33 -22.82 32.24
C GLY A 18 29.86 -22.51 32.53
N ALA A 19 29.51 -22.23 33.79
CA ALA A 19 28.14 -21.85 34.16
C ALA A 19 27.71 -20.53 33.49
N VAL A 20 28.59 -19.54 33.43
CA VAL A 20 28.32 -18.27 32.74
C VAL A 20 28.12 -18.48 31.24
N VAL A 21 28.94 -19.31 30.60
CA VAL A 21 28.80 -19.64 29.16
C VAL A 21 27.47 -20.35 28.89
N VAL A 22 27.06 -21.28 29.76
CA VAL A 22 25.76 -21.97 29.63
C VAL A 22 24.59 -21.01 29.80
N VAL A 23 24.65 -20.09 30.77
CA VAL A 23 23.59 -19.09 30.97
C VAL A 23 23.51 -18.12 29.79
N LEU A 24 24.65 -17.67 29.26
CA LEU A 24 24.69 -16.81 28.08
C LEU A 24 24.17 -17.54 26.84
N ALA A 25 24.56 -18.80 26.63
CA ALA A 25 24.07 -19.63 25.54
C ALA A 25 22.55 -19.84 25.65
N ALA A 26 22.04 -20.15 26.85
CA ALA A 26 20.60 -20.28 27.09
C ALA A 26 19.85 -18.96 26.86
N ALA A 27 20.40 -17.83 27.28
CA ALA A 27 19.82 -16.51 27.04
C ALA A 27 19.81 -16.14 25.55
N THR A 28 20.87 -16.48 24.80
CA THR A 28 20.92 -16.27 23.35
C THR A 28 19.94 -17.16 22.60
N VAL A 29 19.79 -18.42 23.02
CA VAL A 29 18.79 -19.33 22.44
C VAL A 29 17.39 -18.80 22.73
N LEU A 30 17.09 -18.44 23.98
CA LEU A 30 15.80 -17.85 24.36
C LEU A 30 15.50 -16.54 23.64
N TRP A 31 16.51 -15.72 23.34
CA TRP A 31 16.33 -14.49 22.58
C TRP A 31 16.12 -14.77 21.09
N ALA A 32 16.87 -15.72 20.51
CA ALA A 32 16.75 -16.11 19.11
C ALA A 32 15.49 -16.92 18.80
N THR A 33 14.92 -17.63 19.79
CA THR A 33 13.68 -18.40 19.65
C THR A 33 12.45 -17.66 20.16
N ARG A 34 12.55 -16.37 20.52
CA ARG A 34 11.36 -15.56 20.75
C ARG A 34 10.69 -15.36 19.40
N ASP A 35 9.56 -16.01 19.21
CA ASP A 35 8.60 -15.66 18.16
C ASP A 35 8.09 -14.24 18.44
N THR A 36 8.81 -13.23 17.95
CA THR A 36 8.33 -11.85 17.85
C THR A 36 7.44 -11.69 16.63
N ALA A 37 6.57 -12.67 16.37
CA ALA A 37 5.53 -12.50 15.37
C ALA A 37 4.59 -11.38 15.88
N PRO A 38 4.32 -10.34 15.08
CA PRO A 38 3.35 -9.32 15.45
C PRO A 38 2.01 -9.99 15.79
N PRO A 39 1.24 -9.44 16.74
CA PRO A 39 -0.08 -9.97 17.04
C PRO A 39 -0.92 -10.07 15.76
N ALA A 40 -1.61 -11.19 15.60
CA ALA A 40 -2.46 -11.45 14.44
C ALA A 40 -3.56 -10.37 14.36
N VAL A 41 -3.77 -9.85 13.16
CA VAL A 41 -4.81 -8.86 12.88
C VAL A 41 -6.05 -9.60 12.36
N PRO A 42 -7.19 -9.57 13.07
CA PRO A 42 -8.43 -10.15 12.57
C PRO A 42 -8.87 -9.48 11.28
N THR A 43 -9.33 -10.28 10.31
CA THR A 43 -9.80 -9.78 9.01
C THR A 43 -11.22 -10.25 8.71
N GLN A 44 -11.97 -9.42 7.99
CA GLN A 44 -13.30 -9.74 7.47
C GLN A 44 -13.31 -9.51 5.96
N ASP A 45 -13.44 -10.59 5.18
CA ASP A 45 -13.61 -10.50 3.74
C ASP A 45 -15.08 -10.36 3.38
N ALA A 46 -15.37 -9.54 2.37
CA ALA A 46 -16.72 -9.42 1.83
C ALA A 46 -16.69 -9.06 0.34
N LEU A 47 -17.66 -9.60 -0.40
CA LEU A 47 -17.94 -9.22 -1.78
C LEU A 47 -19.23 -8.42 -1.79
N LEU A 48 -19.12 -7.12 -2.01
CA LEU A 48 -20.22 -6.17 -1.85
C LEU A 48 -20.90 -5.90 -3.19
N ASP A 49 -22.22 -5.98 -3.23
CA ASP A 49 -23.01 -5.54 -4.37
C ASP A 49 -23.27 -4.03 -4.28
N LEU A 50 -22.69 -3.26 -5.21
CA LEU A 50 -22.84 -1.80 -5.31
C LEU A 50 -23.46 -1.41 -6.65
N PRO A 51 -24.20 -0.28 -6.75
CA PRO A 51 -24.74 0.20 -8.02
C PRO A 51 -23.64 0.45 -9.07
N ALA A 52 -23.89 0.06 -10.32
CA ALA A 52 -22.97 0.29 -11.42
C ALA A 52 -22.78 1.79 -11.76
N ALA A 53 -23.77 2.62 -11.43
CA ALA A 53 -23.72 4.09 -11.52
C ALA A 53 -24.78 4.68 -10.58
N PRO A 54 -24.77 6.00 -10.28
CA PRO A 54 -25.83 6.64 -9.50
C PRO A 54 -27.21 6.39 -10.10
N GLY A 55 -28.13 5.87 -9.28
CA GLY A 55 -29.50 5.55 -9.72
C GLY A 55 -29.64 4.30 -10.59
N SER A 56 -28.56 3.59 -10.90
CA SER A 56 -28.63 2.35 -11.69
C SER A 56 -29.20 1.18 -10.89
N ALA A 57 -30.01 0.35 -11.56
CA ALA A 57 -30.44 -0.95 -11.05
C ALA A 57 -29.40 -2.05 -11.28
N GLU A 58 -28.47 -1.83 -12.22
CA GLU A 58 -27.34 -2.74 -12.44
C GLU A 58 -26.36 -2.65 -11.27
N GLN A 59 -25.72 -3.77 -10.96
CA GLN A 59 -24.79 -3.87 -9.85
C GLN A 59 -23.41 -4.35 -10.31
N VAL A 60 -22.38 -3.85 -9.65
CA VAL A 60 -21.02 -4.36 -9.67
C VAL A 60 -20.69 -5.00 -8.33
N LYS A 61 -19.76 -5.95 -8.34
CA LYS A 61 -19.26 -6.63 -7.15
C LYS A 61 -17.92 -6.03 -6.77
N ILE A 62 -17.76 -5.59 -5.53
CA ILE A 62 -16.52 -5.02 -4.99
C ILE A 62 -15.98 -5.92 -3.89
N ASP A 63 -14.81 -6.52 -4.13
CA ASP A 63 -14.11 -7.38 -3.19
C ASP A 63 -13.34 -6.54 -2.17
N THR A 64 -13.61 -6.77 -0.89
CA THR A 64 -13.09 -6.00 0.25
C THR A 64 -12.45 -6.91 1.29
N THR A 65 -11.52 -6.35 2.05
CA THR A 65 -11.02 -6.91 3.30
C THR A 65 -10.94 -5.80 4.34
N THR A 66 -11.64 -5.98 5.46
CA THR A 66 -11.55 -5.12 6.64
C THR A 66 -10.61 -5.73 7.66
N TYR A 67 -9.61 -4.98 8.11
CA TYR A 67 -8.64 -5.33 9.13
C TYR A 67 -9.02 -4.62 10.42
N LEU A 68 -9.11 -5.38 11.51
CA LEU A 68 -9.63 -4.88 12.77
C LEU A 68 -8.52 -4.67 13.81
N PRO A 69 -8.54 -3.53 14.53
CA PRO A 69 -7.69 -3.33 15.69
C PRO A 69 -8.21 -4.16 16.88
N THR A 70 -7.43 -4.19 17.97
CA THR A 70 -7.80 -4.90 19.20
C THR A 70 -8.98 -4.27 19.95
N THR A 71 -9.28 -3.00 19.69
CA THR A 71 -10.31 -2.23 20.40
C THR A 71 -11.21 -1.53 19.39
N LEU A 72 -12.52 -1.70 19.56
CA LEU A 72 -13.56 -1.10 18.72
C LEU A 72 -14.59 -0.35 19.60
N PRO A 73 -15.27 0.68 19.08
CA PRO A 73 -15.06 1.27 17.75
C PRO A 73 -13.76 2.07 17.67
N ALA A 74 -13.21 2.22 16.46
CA ALA A 74 -11.97 2.97 16.24
C ALA A 74 -12.02 3.85 14.98
N PRO A 75 -11.16 4.87 14.83
CA PRO A 75 -11.06 5.63 13.58
C PRO A 75 -10.72 4.70 12.41
N ALA A 76 -11.25 5.00 11.23
CA ALA A 76 -11.08 4.17 10.05
C ALA A 76 -10.10 4.76 9.03
N VAL A 77 -9.46 3.88 8.28
CA VAL A 77 -8.65 4.21 7.11
C VAL A 77 -9.16 3.39 5.92
N LEU A 78 -9.61 4.07 4.86
CA LEU A 78 -9.74 3.44 3.55
C LEU A 78 -8.37 3.46 2.88
N LEU A 79 -7.86 2.29 2.54
CA LEU A 79 -6.54 2.12 1.92
C LEU A 79 -6.69 1.58 0.49
N ALA A 80 -6.49 2.47 -0.47
CA ALA A 80 -6.67 2.20 -1.89
C ALA A 80 -5.38 1.68 -2.55
N HIS A 81 -5.50 0.68 -3.43
CA HIS A 81 -4.38 0.11 -4.17
C HIS A 81 -3.94 0.99 -5.36
N GLY A 82 -2.69 0.76 -5.82
CA GLY A 82 -2.18 1.35 -7.06
C GLY A 82 -2.74 0.67 -8.31
N PHE A 83 -2.64 1.31 -9.48
CA PHE A 83 -3.19 0.79 -10.73
C PHE A 83 -2.57 -0.57 -11.09
N GLY A 84 -3.39 -1.54 -11.47
CA GLY A 84 -2.95 -2.92 -11.75
C GLY A 84 -2.78 -3.80 -10.51
N GLY A 85 -2.89 -3.25 -9.31
CA GLY A 85 -2.95 -4.01 -8.06
C GLY A 85 -4.37 -4.44 -7.70
N ASP A 86 -4.53 -4.93 -6.48
CA ASP A 86 -5.81 -5.30 -5.87
C ASP A 86 -5.76 -5.09 -4.34
N LYS A 87 -6.83 -5.48 -3.63
CA LYS A 87 -6.90 -5.34 -2.16
C LYS A 87 -5.72 -5.93 -1.40
N THR A 88 -5.08 -6.96 -1.95
CA THR A 88 -3.95 -7.67 -1.31
C THR A 88 -2.63 -6.91 -1.46
N SER A 89 -2.52 -6.04 -2.46
CA SER A 89 -1.31 -5.25 -2.75
C SER A 89 -0.93 -4.29 -1.63
N VAL A 90 -1.89 -3.96 -0.74
CA VAL A 90 -1.74 -3.04 0.40
C VAL A 90 -2.02 -3.73 1.74
N ALA A 91 -2.04 -5.06 1.77
CA ALA A 91 -2.42 -5.83 2.96
C ALA A 91 -1.45 -5.64 4.14
N ASP A 92 -0.16 -5.51 3.87
CA ASP A 92 0.84 -5.34 4.93
C ASP A 92 0.75 -3.96 5.59
N ASP A 93 0.56 -2.91 4.79
CA ASP A 93 0.25 -1.56 5.26
C ASP A 93 -1.06 -1.55 6.06
N ALA A 94 -2.09 -2.26 5.60
CA ALA A 94 -3.36 -2.38 6.30
C ALA A 94 -3.21 -3.06 7.67
N ARG A 95 -2.42 -4.14 7.74
CA ARG A 95 -2.10 -4.80 9.02
C ARG A 95 -1.31 -3.89 9.95
N GLU A 96 -0.39 -3.09 9.41
CA GLU A 96 0.37 -2.13 10.23
C GLU A 96 -0.55 -1.07 10.83
N LEU A 97 -1.41 -0.46 10.02
CA LEU A 97 -2.39 0.52 10.47
C LEU A 97 -3.39 -0.10 11.47
N ALA A 98 -3.85 -1.33 11.25
CA ALA A 98 -4.71 -2.03 12.20
C ALA A 98 -4.02 -2.27 13.55
N ARG A 99 -2.74 -2.65 13.55
CA ARG A 99 -1.92 -2.76 14.78
C ARG A 99 -1.74 -1.41 15.49
N LYS A 100 -1.81 -0.30 14.75
CA LYS A 100 -1.78 1.08 15.30
C LYS A 100 -3.14 1.54 15.84
N GLY A 101 -4.17 0.71 15.76
CA GLY A 101 -5.48 1.00 16.35
C GLY A 101 -6.53 1.52 15.37
N PHE A 102 -6.35 1.36 14.07
CA PHE A 102 -7.32 1.78 13.06
C PHE A 102 -8.15 0.61 12.54
N VAL A 103 -9.44 0.84 12.22
CA VAL A 103 -10.17 -0.04 11.33
C VAL A 103 -9.70 0.24 9.91
N VAL A 104 -9.15 -0.73 9.19
CA VAL A 104 -8.64 -0.48 7.84
C VAL A 104 -9.44 -1.27 6.83
N MET A 105 -10.03 -0.60 5.84
CA MET A 105 -10.69 -1.28 4.73
C MET A 105 -9.84 -1.13 3.47
N THR A 106 -9.47 -2.28 2.91
CA THR A 106 -8.88 -2.40 1.57
C THR A 106 -9.94 -2.96 0.63
N TRP A 107 -9.88 -2.61 -0.65
CA TRP A 107 -10.76 -3.17 -1.66
C TRP A 107 -10.05 -3.26 -2.99
N SER A 108 -10.54 -4.12 -3.87
CA SER A 108 -10.13 -4.13 -5.28
C SER A 108 -11.08 -3.20 -6.02
N ALA A 109 -10.56 -2.17 -6.69
CA ALA A 109 -11.37 -1.28 -7.52
C ALA A 109 -11.97 -2.05 -8.71
N ARG A 110 -12.96 -1.45 -9.38
CA ARG A 110 -13.65 -2.07 -10.53
C ARG A 110 -12.65 -2.57 -11.57
N GLY A 111 -12.88 -3.78 -12.08
CA GLY A 111 -12.02 -4.41 -13.08
C GLY A 111 -10.68 -4.95 -12.55
N PHE A 112 -10.42 -4.90 -11.24
CA PHE A 112 -9.24 -5.49 -10.61
C PHE A 112 -9.60 -6.62 -9.64
N GLY A 113 -8.66 -7.55 -9.43
CA GLY A 113 -8.80 -8.66 -8.50
C GLY A 113 -10.07 -9.47 -8.77
N LYS A 114 -10.92 -9.63 -7.74
CA LYS A 114 -12.22 -10.32 -7.85
C LYS A 114 -13.40 -9.36 -8.07
N SER A 115 -13.14 -8.06 -8.16
CA SER A 115 -14.19 -7.07 -8.40
C SER A 115 -14.63 -7.09 -9.87
N THR A 116 -15.91 -6.86 -10.11
CA THR A 116 -16.47 -6.77 -11.48
C THR A 116 -16.53 -5.31 -11.95
N GLY A 117 -17.15 -5.07 -13.10
CA GLY A 117 -17.24 -3.74 -13.70
C GLY A 117 -16.04 -3.39 -14.58
N LYS A 118 -16.04 -2.15 -15.09
CA LYS A 118 -14.97 -1.62 -15.93
C LYS A 118 -14.14 -0.61 -15.13
N ILE A 119 -12.85 -0.53 -15.46
CA ILE A 119 -11.93 0.48 -14.94
C ILE A 119 -12.38 1.84 -15.50
N GLY A 120 -12.81 2.74 -14.63
CA GLY A 120 -13.24 4.11 -14.94
C GLY A 120 -12.16 5.16 -14.67
N LEU A 121 -11.02 4.77 -14.12
CA LEU A 121 -9.91 5.65 -13.74
C LEU A 121 -10.28 6.68 -12.68
N ASN A 122 -10.82 6.18 -11.57
CA ASN A 122 -11.41 6.98 -10.49
C ASN A 122 -12.57 7.85 -10.99
N ASP A 123 -13.48 7.25 -11.77
CA ASP A 123 -14.70 7.91 -12.21
C ASP A 123 -15.50 8.39 -10.98
N PRO A 124 -15.90 9.67 -10.91
CA PRO A 124 -16.76 10.20 -9.85
C PRO A 124 -18.03 9.37 -9.62
N ASP A 125 -18.66 8.89 -10.70
CA ASP A 125 -19.90 8.09 -10.67
C ASP A 125 -19.63 6.58 -10.55
N GLY A 126 -18.36 6.18 -10.70
CA GLY A 126 -17.88 4.81 -10.58
C GLY A 126 -17.11 4.59 -9.28
N GLU A 127 -15.79 4.44 -9.37
CA GLU A 127 -14.94 4.04 -8.25
C GLU A 127 -14.94 5.02 -7.06
N VAL A 128 -15.13 6.32 -7.28
CA VAL A 128 -15.23 7.29 -6.18
C VAL A 128 -16.56 7.11 -5.44
N ALA A 129 -17.66 6.91 -6.18
CA ALA A 129 -18.96 6.62 -5.59
C ALA A 129 -19.00 5.24 -4.89
N ASP A 130 -18.20 4.27 -5.34
CA ASP A 130 -18.01 3.01 -4.61
C ASP A 130 -17.31 3.26 -3.27
N ALA A 131 -16.21 4.01 -3.26
CA ALA A 131 -15.46 4.30 -2.04
C ALA A 131 -16.29 5.08 -1.01
N SER A 132 -17.15 6.01 -1.46
CA SER A 132 -18.14 6.67 -0.59
C SER A 132 -19.13 5.66 0.03
N ARG A 133 -19.57 4.65 -0.74
CA ARG A 133 -20.41 3.57 -0.21
C ARG A 133 -19.67 2.65 0.75
N LEU A 134 -18.36 2.45 0.58
CA LEU A 134 -17.55 1.71 1.54
C LEU A 134 -17.53 2.40 2.92
N ILE A 135 -17.54 3.73 2.95
CA ILE A 135 -17.74 4.50 4.20
C ILE A 135 -19.12 4.17 4.82
N ASP A 136 -20.19 4.12 4.02
CA ASP A 136 -21.52 3.71 4.52
C ASP A 136 -21.49 2.33 5.17
N ARG A 137 -20.75 1.38 4.56
CA ARG A 137 -20.63 0.02 5.08
C ARG A 137 -19.91 -0.01 6.42
N LEU A 138 -18.82 0.72 6.55
CA LEU A 138 -18.07 0.85 7.79
C LEU A 138 -18.92 1.45 8.92
N VAL A 139 -19.71 2.48 8.61
CA VAL A 139 -20.67 3.08 9.56
C VAL A 139 -21.74 2.07 9.98
N ALA A 140 -22.34 1.36 9.02
CA ALA A 140 -23.40 0.38 9.27
C ALA A 140 -22.96 -0.83 10.09
N GLN A 141 -21.65 -1.16 10.08
CA GLN A 141 -21.10 -2.26 10.89
C GLN A 141 -20.82 -1.86 12.34
N HIS A 142 -20.99 -0.58 12.72
CA HIS A 142 -20.70 -0.05 14.06
C HIS A 142 -19.25 -0.29 14.53
N GLN A 143 -18.31 -0.44 13.59
CA GLN A 143 -16.90 -0.66 13.88
C GLN A 143 -16.12 0.66 13.98
N VAL A 144 -16.67 1.75 13.43
CA VAL A 144 -15.98 3.03 13.29
C VAL A 144 -16.41 4.04 14.34
N THR A 145 -15.46 4.77 14.92
CA THR A 145 -15.74 5.89 15.83
C THR A 145 -16.44 7.00 15.07
N LEU A 146 -17.47 7.59 15.66
CA LEU A 146 -18.19 8.73 15.08
C LEU A 146 -17.87 10.00 15.87
N ASP A 147 -17.72 11.14 15.18
CA ASP A 147 -17.67 12.48 15.81
C ASP A 147 -19.08 12.98 16.15
N ALA A 148 -20.05 12.70 15.29
CA ALA A 148 -21.46 12.98 15.48
C ALA A 148 -22.33 11.87 14.87
N THR A 149 -23.65 11.91 15.09
CA THR A 149 -24.57 10.96 14.47
C THR A 149 -24.44 11.01 12.94
N GLY A 150 -23.95 9.92 12.34
CA GLY A 150 -23.75 9.82 10.89
C GLY A 150 -22.43 10.41 10.37
N ASP A 151 -21.53 10.84 11.25
CA ASP A 151 -20.25 11.47 10.90
C ASP A 151 -19.07 10.61 11.39
N PRO A 152 -18.54 9.71 10.56
CA PRO A 152 -17.49 8.79 10.96
C PRO A 152 -16.10 9.41 10.89
N LYS A 153 -15.23 9.03 11.84
CA LYS A 153 -13.80 9.34 11.79
C LYS A 153 -13.11 8.54 10.72
N VAL A 154 -12.89 9.13 9.54
CA VAL A 154 -12.35 8.44 8.36
C VAL A 154 -11.20 9.20 7.73
N ALA A 155 -10.09 8.51 7.55
CA ALA A 155 -9.03 8.92 6.64
C ALA A 155 -9.01 8.07 5.37
N VAL A 156 -8.48 8.63 4.29
CA VAL A 156 -8.30 7.91 3.01
C VAL A 156 -6.87 8.08 2.53
N THR A 157 -6.21 6.99 2.14
CA THR A 157 -4.84 7.03 1.64
C THR A 157 -4.60 5.94 0.60
N GLY A 158 -3.48 6.06 -0.10
CA GLY A 158 -3.05 5.16 -1.16
C GLY A 158 -1.92 5.77 -1.97
N ALA A 159 -1.21 4.92 -2.71
CA ALA A 159 -0.16 5.34 -3.62
C ALA A 159 -0.65 5.40 -5.06
N SER A 160 -0.10 6.33 -5.85
CA SER A 160 -0.38 6.44 -7.28
C SER A 160 -1.90 6.51 -7.54
N TYR A 161 -2.50 5.56 -8.24
CA TYR A 161 -3.95 5.46 -8.46
C TYR A 161 -4.81 5.61 -7.20
N GLY A 162 -4.41 4.95 -6.10
CA GLY A 162 -5.10 5.05 -4.82
C GLY A 162 -4.95 6.43 -4.17
N GLY A 163 -3.82 7.10 -4.40
CA GLY A 163 -3.63 8.48 -3.99
C GLY A 163 -4.55 9.43 -4.77
N ALA A 164 -4.74 9.20 -6.07
CA ALA A 164 -5.66 10.01 -6.89
C ALA A 164 -7.11 9.82 -6.42
N LEU A 165 -7.49 8.59 -6.05
CA LEU A 165 -8.78 8.31 -5.45
C LEU A 165 -8.96 9.06 -4.12
N SER A 166 -7.95 9.07 -3.25
CA SER A 166 -8.03 9.79 -1.98
C SER A 166 -8.29 11.30 -2.16
N LEU A 167 -7.66 11.92 -3.16
CA LEU A 167 -7.89 13.33 -3.51
C LEU A 167 -9.33 13.56 -4.00
N LEU A 168 -9.82 12.72 -4.92
CA LEU A 168 -11.17 12.85 -5.48
C LEU A 168 -12.24 12.62 -4.42
N LEU A 169 -12.12 11.56 -3.63
CA LEU A 169 -13.09 11.22 -2.60
C LEU A 169 -13.19 12.32 -1.53
N ALA A 170 -12.08 12.87 -1.05
CA ALA A 170 -12.11 14.00 -0.12
C ALA A 170 -12.72 15.27 -0.73
N GLY A 171 -12.60 15.44 -2.05
CA GLY A 171 -13.25 16.51 -2.78
C GLY A 171 -14.78 16.38 -2.82
N THR A 172 -15.29 15.15 -2.92
CA THR A 172 -16.71 14.85 -3.18
C THR A 172 -17.50 14.36 -1.96
N ASP A 173 -16.85 13.80 -0.95
CA ASP A 173 -17.49 13.26 0.26
C ASP A 173 -16.96 14.00 1.51
N LYS A 174 -17.85 14.73 2.18
CA LYS A 174 -17.49 15.59 3.32
C LYS A 174 -17.21 14.82 4.61
N ARG A 175 -17.42 13.51 4.63
CA ARG A 175 -17.11 12.63 5.78
C ARG A 175 -15.65 12.22 5.85
N VAL A 176 -14.82 12.62 4.89
CA VAL A 176 -13.37 12.35 4.93
C VAL A 176 -12.68 13.44 5.73
N ASP A 177 -12.17 13.08 6.91
CA ASP A 177 -11.47 14.00 7.82
C ASP A 177 -10.02 14.27 7.42
N ALA A 178 -9.37 13.28 6.82
CA ALA A 178 -7.95 13.33 6.51
C ALA A 178 -7.59 12.53 5.26
N ILE A 179 -6.59 13.03 4.53
CA ILE A 179 -5.96 12.30 3.44
C ILE A 179 -4.44 12.34 3.54
N ALA A 180 -3.81 11.26 3.08
CA ALA A 180 -2.37 11.20 2.86
C ALA A 180 -2.08 10.60 1.48
N PRO A 181 -2.23 11.37 0.38
CA PRO A 181 -2.00 10.87 -0.97
C PRO A 181 -0.50 10.67 -1.23
N VAL A 182 -0.09 9.50 -1.74
CA VAL A 182 1.34 9.18 -1.95
C VAL A 182 1.64 9.10 -3.45
N ILE A 183 2.66 9.81 -3.92
CA ILE A 183 3.20 9.76 -5.31
C ILE A 183 2.13 9.79 -6.42
N THR A 184 1.08 10.60 -6.26
CA THR A 184 -0.08 10.60 -7.15
C THR A 184 -0.11 11.80 -8.12
N TYR A 185 -1.08 11.77 -9.03
CA TYR A 185 -1.43 12.82 -9.98
C TYR A 185 -2.76 13.49 -9.60
N ASN A 186 -2.89 14.77 -9.92
CA ASN A 186 -4.18 15.49 -9.95
C ASN A 186 -4.72 15.67 -11.38
N ASP A 187 -3.88 15.43 -12.39
CA ASP A 187 -4.23 15.41 -13.81
C ASP A 187 -3.41 14.28 -14.47
N LEU A 188 -4.09 13.21 -14.87
CA LEU A 188 -3.43 12.04 -15.46
C LEU A 188 -2.90 12.34 -16.87
N ALA A 189 -3.58 13.22 -17.62
CA ALA A 189 -3.12 13.63 -18.94
C ALA A 189 -1.80 14.38 -18.79
N GLN A 190 -1.71 15.38 -17.93
CA GLN A 190 -0.43 16.00 -17.56
C GLN A 190 0.58 14.98 -17.04
N GLY A 191 0.17 14.04 -16.18
CA GLY A 191 1.05 13.00 -15.65
C GLY A 191 1.73 12.13 -16.72
N LEU A 192 1.12 11.99 -17.90
CA LEU A 192 1.55 11.12 -18.99
C LEU A 192 2.01 11.86 -20.26
N VAL A 193 1.37 12.97 -20.65
CA VAL A 193 1.46 13.63 -21.96
C VAL A 193 1.14 15.15 -21.91
N PRO A 194 2.06 16.00 -22.37
CA PRO A 194 3.39 16.19 -21.81
C PRO A 194 3.27 16.65 -20.36
N ASN A 195 4.16 16.14 -19.51
CA ASN A 195 4.20 16.58 -18.12
C ASN A 195 4.82 17.99 -18.09
N ALA A 196 4.03 18.99 -17.72
CA ALA A 196 4.43 20.37 -17.51
C ALA A 196 4.32 20.68 -16.01
N ALA A 197 5.28 21.39 -15.40
CA ALA A 197 5.15 21.78 -13.98
C ALA A 197 3.99 22.77 -13.76
N THR A 198 3.61 23.50 -14.81
CA THR A 198 2.52 24.47 -14.83
C THR A 198 2.15 24.84 -16.28
N PRO A 199 0.89 25.23 -16.56
CA PRO A 199 0.51 25.83 -17.85
C PRO A 199 1.08 27.25 -18.09
N ALA A 200 1.65 27.90 -17.06
CA ALA A 200 2.20 29.25 -17.12
C ALA A 200 3.73 29.26 -17.18
N ALA A 201 4.34 30.34 -17.67
CA ALA A 201 5.80 30.45 -17.74
C ALA A 201 6.43 30.54 -16.33
N THR A 202 7.42 29.69 -16.04
CA THR A 202 8.20 29.70 -14.79
C THR A 202 9.48 30.53 -14.88
N ALA A 203 9.95 31.04 -13.74
CA ALA A 203 11.20 31.80 -13.65
C ALA A 203 12.42 30.91 -13.96
N PRO A 204 13.40 31.40 -14.76
CA PRO A 204 14.61 30.63 -15.10
C PRO A 204 15.41 30.20 -13.87
N GLY A 205 15.99 28.99 -13.91
CA GLY A 205 16.92 28.48 -12.89
C GLY A 205 16.26 27.93 -11.60
N THR A 206 14.94 27.80 -11.58
CA THR A 206 14.22 27.15 -10.48
C THR A 206 14.04 25.65 -10.73
N PRO A 207 13.94 24.79 -9.70
CA PRO A 207 13.55 23.39 -9.89
C PRO A 207 12.18 23.20 -10.57
N SER A 208 11.32 24.23 -10.53
CA SER A 208 10.04 24.30 -11.27
C SER A 208 10.16 24.74 -12.74
N ALA A 209 11.36 25.10 -13.21
CA ALA A 209 11.65 25.33 -14.63
C ALA A 209 11.74 24.02 -15.45
N GLY A 210 11.77 22.86 -14.78
CA GLY A 210 11.19 21.61 -15.30
C GLY A 210 12.07 20.35 -15.29
N ALA A 211 11.47 19.22 -14.88
CA ALA A 211 11.58 17.93 -15.59
C ALA A 211 10.69 17.91 -16.87
N PHE A 212 10.28 19.12 -17.28
CA PHE A 212 9.03 19.56 -17.90
C PHE A 212 9.28 20.92 -18.58
N THR A 213 10.36 20.98 -19.36
CA THR A 213 10.70 22.06 -20.28
C THR A 213 9.57 22.29 -21.31
N PRO A 214 9.61 23.32 -22.18
CA PRO A 214 8.44 23.77 -22.97
C PRO A 214 7.66 22.71 -23.78
N ASP A 215 8.23 21.54 -24.08
CA ASP A 215 7.51 20.46 -24.78
C ASP A 215 7.09 19.28 -23.89
N GLY A 216 7.37 19.32 -22.58
CA GLY A 216 7.36 18.14 -21.69
C GLY A 216 8.02 16.93 -22.35
N VAL A 217 7.82 15.73 -21.82
CA VAL A 217 8.11 14.50 -22.58
C VAL A 217 6.99 13.51 -22.37
N PHE A 218 6.62 12.79 -23.42
CA PHE A 218 5.75 11.63 -23.28
C PHE A 218 6.47 10.58 -22.44
N LYS A 219 5.91 10.22 -21.29
CA LYS A 219 6.48 9.17 -20.44
C LYS A 219 6.16 7.79 -21.02
N LYS A 220 6.79 7.44 -22.14
CA LYS A 220 6.51 6.22 -22.92
C LYS A 220 6.50 4.95 -22.07
N SER A 221 7.46 4.77 -21.17
CA SER A 221 7.52 3.60 -20.29
C SER A 221 6.34 3.55 -19.31
N TRP A 222 6.02 4.67 -18.66
CA TRP A 222 4.87 4.75 -17.74
C TRP A 222 3.54 4.57 -18.45
N ALA A 223 3.37 5.19 -19.61
CA ALA A 223 2.19 5.00 -20.44
C ALA A 223 2.07 3.55 -20.91
N GLY A 224 3.17 2.93 -21.33
CA GLY A 224 3.22 1.51 -21.69
C GLY A 224 2.80 0.60 -20.53
N ILE A 225 3.36 0.81 -19.34
CA ILE A 225 2.99 0.08 -18.13
C ILE A 225 1.50 0.28 -17.81
N PHE A 226 1.01 1.52 -17.87
CA PHE A 226 -0.37 1.85 -17.57
C PHE A 226 -1.36 1.14 -18.52
N PHE A 227 -1.16 1.24 -19.83
CA PHE A 227 -2.05 0.58 -20.79
C PHE A 227 -1.91 -0.95 -20.76
N SER A 228 -0.71 -1.48 -20.51
CA SER A 228 -0.52 -2.94 -20.33
C SER A 228 -1.28 -3.46 -19.12
N ALA A 229 -1.13 -2.81 -17.96
CA ALA A 229 -1.79 -3.19 -16.72
C ALA A 229 -3.32 -3.12 -16.84
N GLY A 230 -3.85 -2.11 -17.53
CA GLY A 230 -5.30 -1.94 -17.75
C GLY A 230 -5.89 -2.95 -18.74
N SER A 231 -5.06 -3.57 -19.59
CA SER A 231 -5.47 -4.60 -20.55
C SER A 231 -5.43 -6.03 -19.97
N GLY A 232 -4.97 -6.20 -18.72
CA GLY A 232 -4.79 -7.51 -18.10
C GLY A 232 -3.54 -8.27 -18.56
N ALA A 233 -2.67 -7.66 -19.37
CA ALA A 233 -1.37 -8.21 -19.72
C ALA A 233 -0.38 -7.99 -18.56
N ALA A 234 0.37 -9.03 -18.19
CA ALA A 234 1.41 -8.95 -17.17
C ALA A 234 2.36 -7.78 -17.48
N ALA A 235 2.60 -6.91 -16.50
CA ALA A 235 3.51 -5.77 -16.65
C ALA A 235 4.96 -6.28 -16.82
N SER A 236 5.36 -6.55 -18.05
CA SER A 236 6.74 -6.85 -18.43
C SER A 236 7.52 -5.54 -18.60
N GLY A 237 7.80 -4.86 -17.49
CA GLY A 237 8.61 -3.65 -17.50
C GLY A 237 9.05 -3.24 -16.11
N SER A 238 10.26 -3.66 -15.72
CA SER A 238 10.92 -3.06 -14.56
C SER A 238 11.32 -1.63 -14.92
N PRO A 239 10.84 -0.59 -14.21
CA PRO A 239 11.19 0.80 -14.48
C PRO A 239 12.65 1.14 -14.14
N SER A 240 13.39 0.18 -13.58
CA SER A 240 14.84 0.24 -13.33
C SER A 240 15.69 -0.13 -14.56
N ALA A 241 15.08 -0.58 -15.67
CA ALA A 241 15.82 -0.73 -16.93
C ALA A 241 16.03 0.65 -17.55
N GLU A 242 17.28 1.09 -17.62
CA GLU A 242 17.69 2.29 -18.36
C GLU A 242 17.20 2.20 -19.82
N ALA A 243 16.73 3.33 -20.35
CA ALA A 243 16.37 3.41 -21.76
C ALA A 243 17.64 3.28 -22.61
N PRO A 244 17.68 2.43 -23.65
CA PRO A 244 18.85 2.35 -24.52
C PRO A 244 19.12 3.70 -25.17
N GLU A 245 20.35 4.19 -25.07
CA GLU A 245 20.76 5.42 -25.76
C GLU A 245 21.00 5.16 -27.27
N ALA A 246 20.87 6.20 -28.08
CA ALA A 246 21.08 6.12 -29.52
C ALA A 246 22.55 5.73 -29.82
N GLY A 247 22.76 4.47 -30.22
CA GLY A 247 24.07 3.91 -30.54
C GLY A 247 24.48 2.71 -29.68
N GLN A 248 23.69 2.33 -28.66
CA GLN A 248 23.90 1.05 -27.96
C GLN A 248 23.39 -0.12 -28.80
N GLU A 249 24.27 -1.05 -29.16
CA GLU A 249 23.83 -2.36 -29.66
C GLU A 249 23.23 -3.16 -28.50
N THR A 250 21.97 -3.55 -28.63
CA THR A 250 21.31 -4.44 -27.68
C THR A 250 21.92 -5.82 -27.82
N ASP A 251 22.75 -6.22 -26.86
CA ASP A 251 23.27 -7.57 -26.78
C ASP A 251 22.09 -8.52 -26.47
N THR A 252 21.68 -9.30 -27.46
CA THR A 252 20.61 -10.30 -27.33
C THR A 252 21.18 -11.58 -26.73
N GLY A 253 21.78 -11.45 -25.56
CA GLY A 253 22.30 -12.54 -24.75
C GLY A 253 21.24 -13.06 -23.76
N SER A 254 20.62 -14.18 -24.11
CA SER A 254 19.77 -15.05 -23.28
C SER A 254 20.11 -15.03 -21.77
N THR A 255 19.14 -14.66 -20.93
CA THR A 255 19.06 -15.16 -19.55
C THR A 255 17.74 -15.90 -19.35
N GLY A 256 17.88 -17.22 -19.29
CA GLY A 256 16.82 -18.21 -19.33
C GLY A 256 15.75 -18.08 -18.27
N ALA A 257 14.54 -18.44 -18.70
CA ALA A 257 13.52 -18.98 -17.83
C ALA A 257 14.04 -20.28 -17.19
N THR A 258 14.27 -20.27 -15.88
CA THR A 258 14.31 -21.49 -15.08
C THR A 258 12.98 -21.62 -14.35
N GLY A 259 12.06 -22.38 -14.94
CA GLY A 259 10.96 -22.98 -14.20
C GLY A 259 11.46 -24.19 -13.40
N ALA A 260 11.14 -24.20 -12.11
CA ALA A 260 11.10 -25.37 -11.22
C ALA A 260 10.37 -24.92 -9.94
N GLY A 261 9.38 -25.61 -9.38
CA GLY A 261 8.78 -26.88 -9.70
C GLY A 261 7.62 -27.11 -8.72
N ALA A 262 6.63 -27.86 -9.19
CA ALA A 262 5.59 -28.44 -8.35
C ALA A 262 6.18 -29.52 -7.43
N ALA A 263 5.74 -29.52 -6.18
CA ALA A 263 5.50 -30.69 -5.35
C ALA A 263 4.42 -30.30 -4.31
#